data_AF-A0A078AE89-F1
#
_entry.id   AF-A0A078AE89-F1
#
_cell.length_a   1.000
_cell.length_b   1.000
_cell.length_c   1.000
_cell.angle_alpha   90.00
_cell.angle_beta   90.00
_cell.angle_gamma   90.00
#
_symmetry.space_group_name_H-M   'P 1'
#
loop_
_entity.id
_entity.type
_entity.pdbx_description
1 polymer ?
#
loop_
_entity_poly.entity_id
_entity_poly.type
_entity_poly.pdbx_seq_one_letter_code
_entity_poly.pdbx_strand_id
1 'polypeptide(L)'
;MTDHHADLDNIDDDVDQHQNDKYDNKKKSYDRKGERYFQVDDGYDKRVYENDWTNVFVIIGVFIIYFGLNILYWWGMVAFGTAYPDEAQWYSIAVFIFSLIWIGGMLISGHKANKKLHRWEFYLEKINDKEQENREYEQREAQKREQELKLAQSKGQASTRAMQKEEEHKANQLTDRDHESDQQLEGSQLLMQE
;
A
#
# COMPACT_ATOMS: atom_id res chain seq x y z
N MET A 1 3.18 -40.20 38.43
CA MET A 1 2.03 -39.55 37.77
C MET A 1 2.06 -38.10 38.20
N THR A 2 2.73 -37.27 37.41
CA THR A 2 2.90 -35.84 37.65
C THR A 2 2.71 -35.18 36.30
N ASP A 3 1.59 -34.47 36.17
CA ASP A 3 1.21 -33.70 35.00
C ASP A 3 2.16 -32.52 34.80
N HIS A 4 2.75 -32.44 33.61
CA HIS A 4 3.42 -31.25 33.09
C HIS A 4 2.82 -30.93 31.73
N HIS A 5 1.66 -30.28 31.75
CA HIS A 5 1.15 -29.49 30.64
C HIS A 5 1.45 -28.02 30.96
N ALA A 6 2.45 -27.45 30.29
CA ALA A 6 2.59 -26.00 30.17
C ALA A 6 3.44 -25.67 28.93
N ASP A 7 2.99 -24.65 28.21
CA ASP A 7 3.79 -23.75 27.37
C ASP A 7 4.00 -24.09 25.89
N LEU A 8 2.91 -24.22 25.11
CA LEU A 8 2.95 -24.09 23.64
C LEU A 8 1.92 -23.11 23.02
N ASP A 9 1.13 -22.40 23.81
CA ASP A 9 -0.03 -21.64 23.30
C ASP A 9 0.20 -20.12 23.12
N ASN A 10 1.44 -19.63 23.07
CA ASN A 10 1.73 -18.18 23.15
C ASN A 10 2.55 -17.61 21.99
N ILE A 11 2.57 -18.27 20.82
CA ILE A 11 3.30 -17.79 19.63
C ILE A 11 2.35 -17.26 18.53
N ASP A 12 1.05 -17.60 18.59
CA ASP A 12 0.09 -17.21 17.54
C ASP A 12 -0.50 -15.79 17.72
N ASP A 13 -0.44 -15.18 18.91
CA ASP A 13 -1.07 -13.87 19.17
C ASP A 13 -0.28 -12.65 18.62
N ASP A 14 1.04 -12.75 18.45
CA ASP A 14 1.87 -11.63 17.94
C ASP A 14 1.83 -11.48 16.41
N VAL A 15 1.45 -12.52 15.68
CA VAL A 15 1.31 -12.48 14.21
C VAL A 15 0.04 -11.74 13.80
N ASP A 16 -1.03 -11.85 14.60
CA ASP A 16 -2.32 -11.23 14.30
C ASP A 16 -2.36 -9.73 14.64
N GLN A 17 -1.60 -9.26 15.63
CA GLN A 17 -1.52 -7.81 15.92
C GLN A 17 -0.82 -7.02 14.80
N HIS A 18 0.26 -7.55 14.23
CA HIS A 18 0.97 -6.88 13.12
C HIS A 18 0.16 -6.86 11.81
N GLN A 19 -0.73 -7.84 11.59
CA GLN A 19 -1.68 -7.79 10.49
C GLN A 19 -2.75 -6.73 10.72
N ASN A 20 -3.34 -6.67 11.92
CA ASN A 20 -4.40 -5.70 12.25
C ASN A 20 -3.94 -4.24 12.13
N ASP A 21 -2.72 -3.90 12.55
CA ASP A 21 -2.15 -2.55 12.36
C ASP A 21 -1.92 -2.20 10.88
N LYS A 22 -1.59 -3.19 10.05
CA LYS A 22 -1.46 -3.04 8.58
C LYS A 22 -2.81 -2.80 7.91
N TYR A 23 -3.87 -3.48 8.39
CA TYR A 23 -5.24 -3.27 7.91
C TYR A 23 -5.80 -1.91 8.32
N ASP A 24 -5.53 -1.45 9.54
CA ASP A 24 -6.01 -0.15 10.03
C ASP A 24 -5.29 1.04 9.40
N ASN A 25 -3.98 0.94 9.12
CA ASN A 25 -3.26 1.99 8.37
C ASN A 25 -3.64 2.01 6.88
N LYS A 26 -3.88 0.84 6.26
CA LYS A 26 -4.46 0.80 4.90
C LYS A 26 -5.85 1.45 4.90
N LYS A 27 -6.73 1.11 5.84
CA LYS A 27 -8.05 1.75 5.97
C LYS A 27 -7.97 3.26 6.06
N LYS A 28 -7.05 3.83 6.85
CA LYS A 28 -6.86 5.31 6.92
C LYS A 28 -6.37 5.93 5.59
N SER A 29 -5.64 5.19 4.77
CA SER A 29 -5.22 5.63 3.42
C SER A 29 -6.35 5.51 2.38
N TYR A 30 -7.20 4.47 2.50
CA TYR A 30 -8.37 4.25 1.64
C TYR A 30 -9.58 5.13 2.01
N ASP A 31 -9.83 5.37 3.30
CA ASP A 31 -10.91 6.26 3.79
C ASP A 31 -10.70 7.71 3.35
N ARG A 32 -9.45 8.10 3.10
CA ARG A 32 -9.12 9.42 2.55
C ARG A 32 -9.37 9.50 1.03
N LYS A 33 -9.51 8.36 0.36
CA LYS A 33 -9.76 8.23 -1.10
C LYS A 33 -11.23 7.95 -1.44
N GLY A 34 -12.03 7.51 -0.48
CA GLY A 34 -13.43 7.12 -0.68
C GLY A 34 -13.55 5.86 -1.55
N GLU A 35 -14.67 5.15 -1.45
CA GLU A 35 -14.99 3.97 -2.28
C GLU A 35 -15.20 4.38 -3.75
N ARG A 36 -14.12 4.69 -4.47
CA ARG A 36 -14.17 4.98 -5.91
C ARG A 36 -13.62 3.81 -6.68
N TYR A 37 -14.36 3.40 -7.71
CA TYR A 37 -14.01 2.30 -8.61
C TYR A 37 -12.73 2.56 -9.45
N PHE A 38 -12.28 3.82 -9.55
CA PHE A 38 -11.04 4.19 -10.24
C PHE A 38 -10.16 5.04 -9.33
N GLN A 39 -8.85 4.77 -9.36
CA GLN A 39 -7.87 5.64 -8.71
C GLN A 39 -7.85 6.96 -9.46
N VAL A 40 -8.07 8.02 -8.69
CA VAL A 40 -8.09 9.40 -9.16
C VAL A 40 -6.68 9.77 -9.63
N ASP A 41 -6.56 10.29 -10.84
CA ASP A 41 -5.30 10.73 -11.44
C ASP A 41 -4.59 11.76 -10.54
N ASP A 42 -3.26 11.76 -10.53
CA ASP A 42 -2.46 12.61 -9.62
C ASP A 42 -2.68 14.12 -9.88
N GLY A 43 -3.19 14.48 -11.07
CA GLY A 43 -3.57 15.85 -11.45
C GLY A 43 -4.99 16.26 -11.06
N TYR A 44 -5.78 15.40 -10.43
CA TYR A 44 -7.17 15.70 -10.11
C TYR A 44 -7.30 16.60 -8.88
N ASP A 45 -7.58 17.88 -9.11
CA ASP A 45 -7.97 18.78 -8.04
C ASP A 45 -9.46 18.65 -7.73
N LYS A 46 -9.77 17.99 -6.62
CA LYS A 46 -11.13 17.83 -6.09
C LYS A 46 -11.90 19.16 -6.03
N ARG A 47 -11.23 20.28 -5.70
CA ARG A 47 -11.86 21.60 -5.53
C ARG A 47 -12.30 22.25 -6.84
N VAL A 48 -11.78 21.75 -7.96
CA VAL A 48 -12.09 22.25 -9.30
C VAL A 48 -13.09 21.31 -10.00
N TYR A 49 -12.90 20.01 -9.84
CA TYR A 49 -13.62 19.00 -10.63
C TYR A 49 -14.82 18.37 -9.93
N GLU A 50 -14.96 18.54 -8.61
CA GLU A 50 -16.19 18.13 -7.94
C GLU A 50 -17.20 19.27 -7.88
N ASN A 51 -18.42 18.96 -8.28
CA ASN A 51 -19.53 19.90 -8.30
C ASN A 51 -20.17 20.03 -6.91
N ASP A 52 -19.34 20.41 -5.94
CA ASP A 52 -19.79 20.81 -4.60
C ASP A 52 -20.38 22.22 -4.66
N TRP A 53 -21.48 22.45 -3.95
CA TRP A 53 -22.12 23.77 -3.86
C TRP A 53 -21.13 24.87 -3.42
N THR A 54 -20.20 24.54 -2.53
CA THR A 54 -19.14 25.47 -2.09
C THR A 54 -18.23 25.89 -3.25
N ASN A 55 -17.83 24.96 -4.12
CA ASN A 55 -16.97 25.27 -5.27
C ASN A 55 -17.70 26.17 -6.27
N VAL A 56 -18.99 25.89 -6.51
CA VAL A 56 -19.85 26.73 -7.36
C VAL A 56 -19.91 28.17 -6.83
N PHE A 57 -20.13 28.36 -5.52
CA PHE A 57 -20.14 29.69 -4.92
C PHE A 57 -18.80 30.41 -5.04
N VAL A 58 -17.68 29.71 -4.85
CA VAL A 58 -16.35 30.31 -4.98
C VAL A 58 -16.10 30.76 -6.43
N ILE A 59 -16.42 29.93 -7.42
CA ILE A 59 -16.24 30.26 -8.84
C ILE A 59 -17.09 31.49 -9.21
N ILE A 60 -18.37 31.48 -8.84
CA ILE A 60 -19.27 32.61 -9.09
C ILE A 60 -18.78 33.87 -8.36
N GLY A 61 -18.33 33.76 -7.12
CA GLY A 61 -17.80 34.88 -6.34
C GLY A 61 -16.56 35.50 -6.99
N VAL A 62 -15.60 34.68 -7.42
CA VAL A 62 -14.41 35.14 -8.16
C VAL A 62 -14.81 35.81 -9.46
N PHE A 63 -15.80 35.26 -10.18
CA PHE A 63 -16.31 35.85 -11.41
C PHE A 63 -16.95 37.22 -11.18
N ILE A 64 -17.80 37.36 -10.16
CA ILE A 64 -18.43 38.64 -9.79
C ILE A 64 -17.37 39.68 -9.40
N ILE A 65 -16.38 39.31 -8.60
CA ILE A 65 -15.30 40.22 -8.20
C ILE A 65 -14.51 40.67 -9.44
N TYR A 66 -14.14 39.72 -10.32
CA TYR A 66 -13.38 40.03 -11.53
C TYR A 66 -14.14 40.99 -12.44
N PHE A 67 -15.40 40.69 -12.79
CA PHE A 67 -16.19 41.56 -13.66
C PHE A 67 -16.56 42.87 -12.98
N GLY A 68 -16.86 42.87 -11.69
CA GLY A 68 -17.14 44.07 -10.91
C GLY A 68 -15.98 45.06 -10.93
N LEU A 69 -14.75 44.58 -10.71
CA LEU A 69 -13.56 45.43 -10.78
C LEU A 69 -13.27 45.94 -12.21
N ASN A 70 -13.50 45.11 -13.24
CA ASN A 70 -13.34 45.55 -14.63
C ASN A 70 -14.36 46.64 -15.02
N ILE A 71 -15.61 46.47 -14.63
CA ILE A 71 -16.66 47.47 -14.86
C ILE A 71 -16.31 48.76 -14.12
N LEU A 72 -15.85 48.67 -12.87
CA LEU A 72 -15.43 49.84 -12.09
C LEU A 72 -14.24 50.55 -12.73
N TYR A 73 -13.25 49.81 -13.24
CA TYR A 73 -12.11 50.38 -13.96
C TYR A 73 -12.54 51.11 -15.23
N TRP A 74 -13.40 50.48 -16.05
CA TRP A 74 -13.95 51.11 -17.25
C TRP A 74 -14.77 52.35 -16.94
N TRP A 75 -15.62 52.27 -15.91
CA TRP A 75 -16.38 53.41 -15.44
C TRP A 75 -15.47 54.56 -15.00
N GLY A 76 -14.41 54.25 -14.25
CA GLY A 76 -13.38 55.22 -13.86
C GLY A 76 -12.74 55.89 -15.07
N MET A 77 -12.35 55.11 -16.07
CA MET A 77 -11.79 55.65 -17.32
C MET A 77 -12.75 56.59 -18.04
N VAL A 78 -14.04 56.25 -18.14
CA VAL A 78 -15.05 57.09 -18.79
C VAL A 78 -15.33 58.36 -17.99
N ALA A 79 -15.50 58.24 -16.66
CA ALA A 79 -15.84 59.35 -15.80
C ALA A 79 -14.69 60.37 -15.68
N PHE A 80 -13.45 59.90 -15.47
CA PHE A 80 -12.28 60.77 -15.40
C PHE A 80 -11.91 61.30 -16.79
N GLY A 81 -11.98 60.45 -17.83
CA GLY A 81 -11.64 60.85 -19.19
C GLY A 81 -12.57 61.90 -19.79
N THR A 82 -13.82 62.00 -19.32
CA THR A 82 -14.78 63.02 -19.80
C THR A 82 -14.76 64.30 -18.96
N ALA A 83 -14.57 64.21 -17.65
CA ALA A 83 -14.63 65.37 -16.76
C ALA A 83 -13.28 66.08 -16.58
N TYR A 84 -12.17 65.33 -16.60
CA TYR A 84 -10.86 65.77 -16.09
C TYR A 84 -9.72 65.08 -16.87
N PRO A 85 -9.41 65.54 -18.10
CA PRO A 85 -8.50 64.83 -19.00
C PRO A 85 -7.04 64.80 -18.53
N ASP A 86 -6.57 65.86 -17.87
CA ASP A 86 -5.20 65.93 -17.35
C ASP A 86 -5.00 64.95 -16.18
N GLU A 87 -6.01 64.83 -15.31
CA GLU A 87 -6.03 63.88 -14.21
C GLU A 87 -6.20 62.44 -14.70
N ALA A 88 -6.94 62.22 -15.78
CA ALA A 88 -7.13 60.90 -16.40
C ALA A 88 -5.81 60.30 -16.92
N GLN A 89 -4.87 61.14 -17.37
CA GLN A 89 -3.54 60.70 -17.78
C GLN A 89 -2.76 60.09 -16.60
N TRP A 90 -2.71 60.80 -15.47
CA TRP A 90 -2.02 60.33 -14.27
C TRP A 90 -2.67 59.07 -13.68
N TYR A 91 -4.00 59.01 -13.69
CA TYR A 91 -4.76 57.82 -13.28
C TYR A 91 -4.37 56.60 -14.13
N SER A 92 -4.31 56.75 -15.45
CA SER A 92 -3.96 55.66 -16.38
C SER A 92 -2.53 55.15 -16.17
N ILE A 93 -1.58 56.05 -15.94
CA ILE A 93 -0.19 55.69 -15.62
C ILE A 93 -0.11 54.92 -14.31
N ALA A 94 -0.83 55.36 -13.27
CA ALA A 94 -0.85 54.68 -11.97
C ALA A 94 -1.43 53.26 -12.08
N VAL A 95 -2.55 53.08 -12.81
CA VAL A 95 -3.14 51.75 -13.04
C VAL A 95 -2.20 50.86 -13.85
N PHE A 96 -1.51 51.40 -14.85
CA PHE A 96 -0.52 50.64 -15.61
C PHE A 96 0.62 50.13 -14.74
N ILE A 97 1.23 50.99 -13.90
CA ILE A 97 2.30 50.58 -12.97
C ILE A 97 1.78 49.53 -11.98
N PHE A 98 0.58 49.72 -11.42
CA PHE A 98 -0.03 48.74 -10.54
C PHE A 98 -0.22 47.38 -11.23
N SER A 99 -0.67 47.38 -12.49
CA SER A 99 -0.83 46.15 -13.27
C SER A 99 0.50 45.42 -13.49
N LEU A 100 1.60 46.15 -13.73
CA LEU A 100 2.93 45.54 -13.87
C LEU A 100 3.40 44.90 -12.57
N ILE A 101 3.20 45.58 -11.43
CA ILE A 101 3.53 45.04 -10.10
C ILE A 101 2.70 43.78 -9.82
N TRP A 102 1.40 43.81 -10.16
CA TRP A 102 0.50 42.69 -9.98
C TRP A 102 0.90 41.48 -10.83
N ILE A 103 1.17 41.69 -12.12
CA ILE A 103 1.66 40.67 -13.05
C ILE A 103 2.98 40.09 -12.54
N GLY A 104 3.93 40.94 -12.13
CA GLY A 104 5.19 40.51 -11.54
C GLY A 104 5.00 39.63 -10.29
N GLY A 105 4.08 40.02 -9.40
CA GLY A 105 3.70 39.24 -8.23
C GLY A 105 3.13 37.86 -8.60
N MET A 106 2.26 37.80 -9.60
CA MET A 106 1.72 36.53 -10.12
C MET A 106 2.81 35.64 -10.72
N LEU A 107 3.77 36.18 -11.46
CA LEU A 107 4.91 35.41 -12.00
C LEU A 107 5.76 34.79 -10.88
N ILE A 108 6.10 35.57 -9.86
CA ILE A 108 6.90 35.09 -8.72
C ILE A 108 6.13 34.02 -7.94
N SER A 109 4.83 34.25 -7.70
CA SER A 109 3.95 33.29 -7.02
C SER A 109 3.87 31.97 -7.81
N GLY A 110 3.60 32.05 -9.12
CA GLY A 110 3.51 30.89 -10.01
C GLY A 110 4.83 30.11 -10.06
N HIS A 111 5.98 30.79 -10.14
CA HIS A 111 7.28 30.14 -10.08
C HIS A 111 7.49 29.36 -8.77
N LYS A 112 7.15 29.97 -7.63
CA LYS A 112 7.26 29.30 -6.31
C LYS A 112 6.31 28.11 -6.20
N ALA A 113 5.09 28.23 -6.72
CA ALA A 113 4.11 27.16 -6.75
C ALA A 113 4.63 25.98 -7.59
N ASN A 114 5.13 26.23 -8.80
CA ASN A 114 5.69 25.19 -9.67
C ASN A 114 6.90 24.49 -9.03
N LYS A 115 7.80 25.25 -8.37
CA LYS A 115 8.93 24.66 -7.65
C LYS A 115 8.47 23.81 -6.44
N LYS A 116 7.35 24.15 -5.82
CA LYS A 116 6.76 23.34 -4.74
C LYS A 116 6.13 22.07 -5.31
N LEU A 117 5.44 22.16 -6.45
CA LEU A 117 4.84 21.03 -7.15
C LEU A 117 5.90 19.98 -7.53
N HIS A 118 6.99 20.38 -8.18
CA HIS A 118 8.06 19.44 -8.53
C HIS A 118 8.72 18.77 -7.32
N ARG A 119 8.89 19.51 -6.21
CA ARG A 119 9.42 18.91 -4.98
C ARG A 119 8.44 17.91 -4.38
N TRP A 120 7.15 18.21 -4.44
CA TRP A 120 6.11 17.31 -3.98
C TRP A 120 6.10 16.01 -4.80
N GLU A 121 6.12 16.11 -6.13
CA GLU A 121 6.23 14.96 -7.05
C GLU A 121 7.46 14.11 -6.73
N PHE A 122 8.62 14.75 -6.55
CA PHE A 122 9.86 14.06 -6.19
C PHE A 122 9.78 13.29 -4.86
N TYR A 123 9.17 13.89 -3.82
CA TYR A 123 8.98 13.19 -2.55
C TYR A 123 7.98 12.05 -2.66
N LEU A 124 6.93 12.22 -3.46
CA LEU A 124 5.93 11.18 -3.69
C LEU A 124 6.57 9.96 -4.36
N GLU A 125 7.37 10.18 -5.40
CA GLU A 125 8.15 9.14 -6.07
C GLU A 125 9.09 8.43 -5.09
N LYS A 126 9.83 9.18 -4.26
CA LYS A 126 10.73 8.60 -3.25
C LYS A 126 10.03 7.78 -2.18
N ILE A 127 8.83 8.18 -1.77
CA ILE A 127 8.02 7.42 -0.81
C ILE A 127 7.58 6.11 -1.46
N ASN A 128 7.14 6.15 -2.71
CA ASN A 128 6.71 4.95 -3.44
C ASN A 128 7.89 3.98 -3.67
N ASP A 129 9.07 4.49 -4.05
CA ASP A 129 10.32 3.71 -4.15
C ASP A 129 10.59 2.93 -2.85
N LYS A 130 10.51 3.63 -1.71
CA LYS A 130 10.78 3.04 -0.39
C LYS A 130 9.72 2.04 0.05
N GLU A 131 8.46 2.31 -0.24
CA GLU A 131 7.37 1.37 0.04
C GLU A 131 7.49 0.10 -0.81
N GLN A 132 7.91 0.23 -2.08
CA GLN A 132 8.21 -0.91 -2.92
C GLN A 132 9.40 -1.72 -2.40
N GLU A 133 10.49 -1.07 -2.01
CA GLU A 133 11.65 -1.74 -1.41
C GLU A 133 11.27 -2.53 -0.15
N ASN A 134 10.47 -1.93 0.73
CA ASN A 134 9.98 -2.63 1.93
C ASN A 134 9.08 -3.82 1.58
N ARG A 135 8.18 -3.67 0.60
CA ARG A 135 7.34 -4.79 0.13
C ARG A 135 8.18 -5.94 -0.44
N GLU A 136 9.22 -5.62 -1.21
CA GLU A 136 10.13 -6.64 -1.74
C GLU A 136 10.94 -7.33 -0.62
N TYR A 137 11.38 -6.57 0.38
CA TYR A 137 12.09 -7.13 1.53
C TYR A 137 11.20 -8.10 2.32
N GLU A 138 9.99 -7.66 2.67
CA GLU A 138 9.00 -8.50 3.37
C GLU A 138 8.66 -9.77 2.57
N GLN A 139 8.49 -9.66 1.25
CA GLN A 139 8.23 -10.81 0.39
C GLN A 139 9.41 -11.79 0.36
N ARG A 140 10.66 -11.28 0.30
CA ARG A 140 11.84 -12.14 0.37
C ARG A 140 11.96 -12.85 1.71
N GLU A 141 11.68 -12.16 2.81
CA GLU A 141 11.70 -12.79 4.15
C GLU A 141 10.58 -13.81 4.34
N ALA A 142 9.38 -13.53 3.84
CA ALA A 142 8.27 -14.49 3.86
C ALA A 142 8.61 -15.73 3.01
N GLN A 143 9.16 -15.55 1.81
CA GLN A 143 9.60 -16.67 0.97
C GLN A 143 10.71 -17.50 1.63
N LYS A 144 11.67 -16.87 2.32
CA LYS A 144 12.70 -17.59 3.08
C LYS A 144 12.08 -18.44 4.19
N ARG A 145 11.16 -17.87 4.98
CA ARG A 145 10.45 -18.59 6.05
C ARG A 145 9.64 -19.77 5.52
N GLU A 146 8.92 -19.60 4.41
CA GLU A 146 8.18 -20.69 3.76
C GLU A 146 9.11 -21.79 3.23
N GLN A 147 10.26 -21.43 2.67
CA GLN A 147 11.24 -22.40 2.19
C GLN A 147 11.83 -23.21 3.35
N GLU A 148 12.18 -22.56 4.46
CA GLU A 148 12.69 -23.23 5.66
C GLU A 148 11.67 -24.20 6.26
N LEU A 149 10.39 -23.81 6.35
CA LEU A 149 9.29 -24.67 6.80
C LEU A 149 9.11 -25.90 5.89
N LYS A 150 9.14 -25.72 4.57
CA LYS A 150 9.06 -26.84 3.60
C LYS A 150 10.26 -27.78 3.72
N LEU A 151 11.44 -27.24 4.02
CA LEU A 151 12.65 -28.04 4.23
C LEU A 151 12.59 -28.83 5.55
N ALA A 152 12.02 -28.26 6.60
CA ALA A 152 11.80 -28.95 7.87
C ALA A 152 10.76 -30.06 7.75
N GLN A 153 9.63 -29.80 7.09
CA GLN A 153 8.58 -30.80 6.84
C GLN A 153 9.08 -31.97 5.97
N SER A 154 9.84 -31.69 4.89
CA SER A 154 10.39 -32.74 4.03
C SER A 154 11.44 -33.60 4.75
N LYS A 155 12.26 -33.01 5.63
CA LYS A 155 13.17 -33.78 6.50
C LYS A 155 12.42 -34.65 7.50
N GLY A 156 11.35 -34.13 8.11
CA GLY A 156 10.48 -34.91 9.00
C GLY A 156 9.86 -36.11 8.29
N GLN A 157 9.23 -35.87 7.13
CA GLN A 157 8.60 -36.93 6.33
C GLN A 157 9.60 -37.96 5.79
N ALA A 158 10.82 -37.55 5.43
CA ALA A 158 11.87 -38.48 5.00
C ALA A 158 12.32 -39.39 6.15
N SER A 159 12.43 -38.85 7.38
CA SER A 159 12.73 -39.63 8.58
C SER A 159 11.61 -40.62 8.92
N THR A 160 10.35 -40.17 8.87
CA THR A 160 9.19 -41.05 9.12
C THR A 160 9.07 -42.16 8.09
N ARG A 161 9.31 -41.87 6.80
CA ARG A 161 9.34 -42.89 5.74
C ARG A 161 10.50 -43.87 5.91
N ALA A 162 11.65 -43.42 6.40
CA ALA A 162 12.79 -44.30 6.66
C ALA A 162 12.48 -45.27 7.82
N MET A 163 11.86 -44.77 8.89
CA MET A 163 11.41 -45.61 10.02
C MET A 163 10.34 -46.63 9.59
N GLN A 164 9.35 -46.23 8.79
CA GLN A 164 8.33 -47.15 8.28
C GLN A 164 8.92 -48.25 7.41
N LYS A 165 9.90 -47.92 6.56
CA LYS A 165 10.62 -48.93 5.77
C LYS A 165 11.43 -49.88 6.64
N GLU A 166 12.02 -49.41 7.73
CA GLU A 166 12.77 -50.26 8.65
C GLU A 166 11.85 -51.20 9.45
N GLU A 167 10.66 -50.72 9.84
CA GLU A 167 9.64 -51.55 10.48
C GLU A 167 9.04 -52.58 9.51
N GLU A 168 8.72 -52.21 8.27
CA GLU A 168 8.31 -53.17 7.23
C GLU A 168 9.38 -54.24 6.99
N HIS A 169 10.66 -53.85 6.98
CA HIS A 169 11.74 -54.80 6.75
C HIS A 169 11.95 -55.77 7.93
N LYS A 170 11.69 -55.33 9.17
CA LYS A 170 11.69 -56.21 10.36
C LYS A 170 10.47 -57.12 10.40
N ALA A 171 9.30 -56.61 10.02
CA ALA A 171 8.08 -57.41 9.93
C ALA A 171 8.21 -58.53 8.88
N ASN A 172 8.76 -58.24 7.70
CA ASN A 172 9.02 -59.26 6.68
C ASN A 172 10.06 -60.30 7.11
N GLN A 173 11.08 -59.92 7.88
CA GLN A 173 12.05 -60.90 8.43
C GLN A 173 11.45 -61.81 9.50
N LEU A 174 10.44 -61.36 10.24
CA LEU A 174 9.72 -62.19 11.21
C LEU A 174 8.82 -63.21 10.51
N THR A 175 8.11 -62.82 9.45
CA THR A 175 7.27 -63.75 8.67
C THR A 175 8.06 -64.84 7.96
N ASP A 176 9.28 -64.57 7.49
CA ASP A 176 10.15 -65.61 6.90
C ASP A 176 10.66 -66.61 7.95
N ARG A 177 10.83 -66.18 9.21
CA ARG A 177 11.26 -67.04 10.33
C ARG A 177 10.16 -67.97 10.83
N ASP A 178 8.93 -67.49 10.85
CA ASP A 178 7.77 -68.29 11.22
C ASP A 178 7.52 -69.41 10.18
N HIS A 179 7.81 -69.14 8.90
CA HIS A 179 7.71 -70.15 7.84
C HIS A 179 8.79 -71.25 7.92
N GLU A 180 9.98 -70.96 8.43
CA GLU A 180 11.01 -71.99 8.70
C GLU A 180 10.65 -72.88 9.91
N SER A 181 9.96 -72.32 10.91
CA SER A 181 9.54 -73.03 12.12
C SER A 181 8.51 -74.14 11.81
N ASP A 182 7.58 -73.85 10.91
CA ASP A 182 6.54 -74.79 10.50
C ASP A 182 7.10 -75.95 9.66
N GLN A 183 8.13 -75.70 8.83
CA GLN A 183 8.82 -76.77 8.08
C GLN A 183 9.62 -77.72 8.99
N GLN A 184 10.18 -77.24 10.10
CA GLN A 184 10.87 -78.11 11.07
C GLN A 184 9.91 -78.97 11.90
N LEU A 185 8.68 -78.49 12.14
CA LEU A 185 7.63 -79.25 12.83
C LEU A 185 7.06 -80.36 11.95
N GLU A 186 6.87 -80.15 10.64
CA GLU A 186 6.48 -81.22 9.72
C GLU A 186 7.60 -82.25 9.52
N GLY A 187 8.86 -81.83 9.41
CA GLY A 187 10.00 -82.74 9.30
C GLY A 187 10.22 -83.63 10.54
N SER A 188 9.92 -83.11 11.74
CA SER A 188 10.08 -83.87 13.00
C SER A 188 8.94 -84.86 13.25
N GLN A 189 7.73 -84.63 12.73
CA GLN A 189 6.62 -85.58 12.86
C GLN A 189 6.79 -86.80 11.93
N LEU A 190 7.50 -86.66 10.82
CA LEU A 190 7.79 -87.75 9.88
C LEU A 190 8.83 -88.75 10.39
N LEU A 191 9.67 -88.36 11.37
CA LEU A 191 10.76 -89.17 11.92
C LEU A 191 10.37 -89.99 13.17
N MET A 192 9.15 -89.84 13.69
CA MET A 192 8.63 -90.67 14.79
C MET A 192 7.75 -91.84 14.31
N GLN A 193 7.64 -92.06 12.99
CA GLN A 193 6.77 -93.09 12.41
C GLN A 193 7.50 -94.29 11.79
N GLU A 194 8.82 -94.39 11.92
CA GLU A 194 9.62 -95.58 11.55
C GLU A 194 10.16 -96.33 12.77
#